data_AF-A0A081BAH3-F1
#
_entry.id   AF-A0A081BAH3-F1
#
_cell.length_a   1.000
_cell.length_b   1.000
_cell.length_c   1.000
_cell.angle_alpha   90.00
_cell.angle_beta   90.00
_cell.angle_gamma   90.00
#
_symmetry.space_group_name_H-M   'P 1'
#
loop_
_entity.id
_entity.type
_entity.pdbx_description
1 polymer ?
#
loop_
_entity_poly.entity_id
_entity_poly.type
_entity_poly.pdbx_seq_one_letter_code
_entity_poly.pdbx_strand_id
1 'polypeptide(L)' 'MGPALRMSTEFIAGVIAGGGLGWFLDKWFETMPLFLIIFLGLGTAAGVVNIIRAANALSTNAGADKGNDQGGSPPAKM' A
#
# COMPACT_ATOMS: atom_id res chain seq x y z
N MET A 1 13.00 -3.72 7.82
CA MET A 1 12.49 -4.34 6.57
C MET A 1 12.14 -3.23 5.61
N GLY A 2 12.60 -3.28 4.35
CA GLY A 2 12.51 -2.15 3.42
C GLY A 2 11.06 -1.72 3.13
N PRO A 3 10.78 -0.43 2.87
CA PRO A 3 9.44 0.10 2.60
C PRO A 3 8.70 -0.66 1.48
N ALA A 4 9.44 -1.13 0.48
CA ALA A 4 8.91 -1.90 -0.64
C ALA A 4 8.31 -3.25 -0.20
N LEU A 5 8.91 -3.94 0.77
CA LEU A 5 8.40 -5.23 1.24
C LEU A 5 7.04 -5.04 1.93
N ARG A 6 6.91 -4.01 2.76
CA ARG A 6 5.65 -3.70 3.44
C ARG A 6 4.52 -3.37 2.46
N MET A 7 4.79 -2.56 1.43
CA MET A 7 3.80 -2.25 0.40
C MET A 7 3.32 -3.51 -0.35
N SER A 8 4.23 -4.45 -0.63
CA SER A 8 3.87 -5.71 -1.29
C SER A 8 2.97 -6.58 -0.39
N THR A 9 3.28 -6.67 0.90
CA THR A 9 2.47 -7.43 1.87
C THR A 9 1.09 -6.83 2.04
N GLU A 10 0.99 -5.50 2.11
CA GLU A 10 -0.30 -4.80 2.26
C GLU A 10 -1.21 -5.00 1.03
N PHE A 11 -0.64 -5.02 -0.17
CA PHE A 11 -1.39 -5.34 -1.39
C PHE A 11 -1.87 -6.79 -1.40
N ILE A 12 -0.97 -7.74 -1.12
CA ILE A 12 -1.29 -9.17 -1.07
C ILE A 12 -2.36 -9.45 -0.02
N ALA A 13 -2.29 -8.79 1.15
CA ALA A 13 -3.30 -8.91 2.18
C ALA A 13 -4.69 -8.46 1.69
N GLY A 14 -4.77 -7.36 0.94
CA GLY A 14 -6.03 -6.88 0.35
C GLY A 14 -6.62 -7.85 -0.69
N VAL A 15 -5.76 -8.43 -1.53
CA VAL A 15 -6.18 -9.43 -2.54
C VAL A 15 -6.65 -10.72 -1.86
N ILE A 16 -5.91 -11.23 -0.88
CA ILE A 16 -6.29 -12.44 -0.13
C ILE A 16 -7.58 -12.20 0.67
N ALA A 17 -7.72 -11.04 1.31
CA ALA A 17 -8.94 -10.71 2.05
C ALA A 17 -10.16 -10.61 1.12
N GLY A 18 -10.05 -9.89 0.01
CA GLY A 18 -11.12 -9.75 -0.97
C GLY A 18 -11.47 -11.07 -1.67
N GLY A 19 -10.47 -11.83 -2.12
CA GLY A 19 -10.67 -13.14 -2.73
C GLY A 19 -11.23 -14.17 -1.75
N GLY A 20 -10.75 -14.17 -0.50
CA GLY A 20 -11.22 -15.05 0.57
C GLY A 20 -12.67 -14.76 0.97
N LEU A 21 -13.02 -13.49 1.18
CA LEU A 21 -14.40 -13.07 1.43
C LEU A 21 -15.31 -13.39 0.25
N GLY A 22 -14.92 -13.03 -0.96
CA GLY A 22 -15.73 -13.27 -2.16
C GLY A 22 -15.97 -14.75 -2.43
N TRP A 23 -14.95 -15.60 -2.25
CA TRP A 23 -15.08 -17.05 -2.36
C TRP A 23 -15.97 -17.65 -1.26
N PHE A 24 -15.83 -17.16 -0.02
CA PHE A 24 -16.67 -17.60 1.09
C PHE A 24 -18.15 -17.26 0.84
N LEU A 25 -18.45 -16.04 0.37
CA LEU A 25 -19.81 -15.64 0.04
C LEU A 25 -20.37 -16.43 -1.16
N ASP A 26 -19.60 -16.60 -2.23
CA ASP A 26 -20.06 -17.39 -3.39
C ASP A 26 -20.38 -18.84 -3.00
N LYS A 27 -19.64 -19.43 -2.05
CA LYS A 27 -19.93 -20.76 -1.51
C LYS A 27 -21.17 -20.81 -0.63
N TRP A 28 -21.47 -19.74 0.09
CA TRP A 28 -22.60 -19.72 1.02
C TRP A 28 -23.92 -19.42 0.31
N PHE A 29 -23.90 -18.61 -0.74
CA PHE A 29 -25.07 -18.27 -1.55
C PHE A 29 -25.27 -19.17 -2.77
N GLU A 30 -24.37 -20.14 -3.01
CA GLU A 30 -24.31 -20.96 -4.23
C GLU A 30 -24.40 -20.14 -5.52
N THR A 31 -23.98 -18.88 -5.46
CA THR A 31 -24.02 -17.97 -6.60
C THR A 31 -22.93 -18.34 -7.58
N MET A 32 -23.20 -18.08 -8.86
CA MET A 32 -22.14 -17.94 -9.86
C MET A 32 -21.06 -17.00 -9.32
N PRO A 33 -19.77 -17.12 -9.73
CA PRO A 33 -18.61 -16.48 -9.10
C PRO A 33 -18.60 -14.93 -9.24
N LEU A 34 -19.63 -14.29 -8.73
CA LEU A 34 -19.99 -12.89 -8.87
C LEU A 34 -19.47 -12.13 -7.66
N PHE A 35 -19.68 -12.65 -6.44
CA PHE A 35 -19.13 -12.02 -5.24
C PHE A 35 -17.61 -12.09 -5.26
N LEU A 36 -17.00 -13.18 -5.74
CA LEU A 36 -15.56 -13.27 -5.91
C LEU A 36 -15.04 -12.16 -6.82
N ILE A 37 -15.65 -11.92 -7.99
CA ILE A 37 -15.19 -10.84 -8.89
C ILE A 37 -15.32 -9.46 -8.24
N ILE A 38 -16.47 -9.18 -7.61
CA ILE A 38 -16.73 -7.88 -6.98
C ILE A 38 -15.78 -7.64 -5.80
N PHE A 39 -15.65 -8.60 -4.88
CA PHE A 39 -14.80 -8.47 -3.69
C PHE A 39 -13.32 -8.54 -4.03
N LEU A 40 -12.91 -9.29 -5.05
CA LEU A 40 -11.54 -9.27 -5.55
C LEU A 40 -11.19 -7.89 -6.14
N GLY A 41 -12.10 -7.31 -6.93
CA GLY A 41 -11.95 -5.94 -7.46
C GLY A 41 -11.86 -4.91 -6.34
N LEU A 42 -12.77 -4.98 -5.36
CA LEU A 42 -12.75 -4.08 -4.18
C LEU A 42 -11.50 -4.27 -3.32
N GLY A 43 -11.07 -5.50 -3.05
CA GLY A 43 -9.86 -5.80 -2.28
C GLY A 43 -8.59 -5.30 -2.97
N THR A 44 -8.52 -5.45 -4.29
CA THR A 44 -7.43 -4.91 -5.10
C THR A 44 -7.44 -3.38 -5.09
N ALA A 45 -8.61 -2.75 -5.26
CA ALA A 45 -8.74 -1.29 -5.18
C ALA A 45 -8.32 -0.75 -3.82
N ALA A 46 -8.72 -1.41 -2.72
CA ALA A 46 -8.28 -1.06 -1.38
C ALA A 46 -6.76 -1.19 -1.20
N GLY A 47 -6.17 -2.26 -1.73
CA GLY A 47 -4.71 -2.47 -1.73
C GLY A 47 -3.95 -1.38 -2.48
N VAL A 48 -4.42 -1.00 -3.68
CA VAL A 48 -3.83 0.08 -4.48
C VAL A 48 -3.93 1.42 -3.76
N VAL A 49 -5.10 1.75 -3.19
CA VAL A 49 -5.29 2.98 -2.41
C VAL A 49 -4.34 3.02 -1.20
N ASN A 50 -4.11 1.89 -0.55
CA ASN A 50 -3.18 1.81 0.58
C ASN A 50 -1.72 2.04 0.14
N ILE A 51 -1.30 1.48 -1.01
CA ILE A 51 0.03 1.73 -1.58
C ILE A 51 0.22 3.21 -1.93
N ILE A 52 -0.74 3.83 -2.61
CA ILE A 52 -0.65 5.25 -3.00
C ILE A 52 -0.53 6.12 -1.75
N ARG A 53 -1.26 5.79 -0.68
CA ARG A 53 -1.18 6.49 0.60
C ARG A 53 0.19 6.32 1.26
N ALA A 54 0.74 5.11 1.26
CA ALA A 54 2.08 4.83 1.78
C ALA A 54 3.17 5.57 0.98
N ALA A 55 3.06 5.60 -0.35
CA ALA A 55 3.96 6.34 -1.23
C ALA A 55 3.89 7.84 -0.98
N ASN A 56 2.68 8.42 -0.87
CA ASN A 56 2.50 9.84 -0.57
C ASN A 56 3.01 10.22 0.83
N ALA A 57 2.83 9.34 1.82
CA ALA A 57 3.38 9.53 3.15
C ALA A 57 4.92 9.56 3.11
N LEU A 58 5.56 8.65 2.35
CA LEU A 58 7.01 8.66 2.17
C LEU A 58 7.49 9.94 1.46
N SER A 59 6.80 10.39 0.41
CA SER A 59 7.12 11.65 -0.29
C SER A 59 6.99 12.89 0.61
N THR A 60 5.97 12.92 1.48
CA THR A 60 5.79 13.98 2.49
C THR A 60 6.93 13.97 3.50
N ASN A 61 7.31 12.80 4.02
CA ASN A 61 8.42 12.68 4.97
C ASN A 61 9.78 12.94 4.30
N ALA A 62 9.96 12.61 3.02
CA ALA A 62 11.15 12.93 2.25
C ALA A 62 11.28 14.45 1.98
N GLY A 63 10.16 15.18 1.93
CA GLY A 63 10.14 16.65 1.93
C GLY A 63 10.51 17.26 3.29
N ALA A 64 10.21 16.57 4.39
CA ALA A 64 10.58 16.96 5.74
C ALA A 64 12.05 16.63 6.09
N ASP A 65 12.60 15.55 5.51
CA ASP A 65 14.00 15.14 5.69
C ASP A 65 14.99 15.97 4.85
N LYS A 66 14.54 16.50 3.70
CA LYS A 66 15.31 17.48 2.90
C LYS A 66 15.43 18.87 3.53
N GLY A 67 15.00 19.05 4.77
CA GLY A 67 15.23 20.25 5.59
C GLY A 67 16.49 20.19 6.47
N ASN A 68 17.19 19.05 6.57
CA ASN A 68 18.37 18.91 7.44
C ASN A 68 19.70 18.76 6.68
N ASP A 69 19.71 18.98 5.37
CA ASP A 69 20.93 19.13 4.55
C ASP A 69 21.23 20.61 4.21
N GLN A 70 20.94 21.53 5.14
CA GLN A 70 21.55 22.87 5.16
C GLN A 70 22.35 23.03 6.46
N GLY A 71 23.59 22.57 6.44
CA GLY A 71 24.48 22.74 7.59
C GLY A 71 25.91 22.26 7.41
N GLY A 72 26.38 22.10 6.18
CA GLY A 72 27.77 21.80 5.88
C GLY A 72 28.48 23.01 5.29
N SER A 73 28.62 24.10 6.05
CA SER A 73 29.58 25.15 5.68
C SER A 73 30.98 24.51 5.65
N PRO A 74 31.71 24.48 4.52
CA PRO A 74 33.13 24.19 4.58
C PRO A 74 33.80 25.31 5.40
N PRO A 75 34.66 24.96 6.36
CA PRO A 75 35.24 25.91 7.30
C PRO A 75 36.08 26.94 6.57
N ALA A 76 35.98 28.20 7.00
CA ALA A 76 36.97 29.22 6.71
C ALA A 76 38.36 28.67 7.03
N LYS A 77 39.21 28.51 6.01
CA LYS A 77 40.63 28.31 6.18
C LYS A 77 41.36 29.37 5.37
N MET A 78 41.83 30.36 6.14
CA MET A 78 43.09 31.09 6.06
C MET A 78 43.35 31.89 4.79
#